data_AF-A0AA86TG66-F1
#
_entry.id   AF-A0AA86TG66-F1
#
_cell.length_a   1.000
_cell.length_b   1.000
_cell.length_c   1.000
_cell.angle_alpha   90.00
_cell.angle_beta   90.00
_cell.angle_gamma   90.00
#
_symmetry.space_group_name_H-M   'P 1'
#
loop_
_entity.id
_entity.type
_entity.pdbx_description
1 polymer ?
#
loop_
_entity_poly.entity_id
_entity_poly.type
_entity_poly.pdbx_seq_one_letter_code
_entity_poly.pdbx_strand_id
1 'polypeptide(L)'
;MHPALIEYPNKRYYDGIINSGVEASNRLLWLRETKTQIVPDHFPSQMINVPNGHEEQSSQSTSFFNKKECEVTINLVGKLLNTYHITEEDIGIITPYGGQKHLIRNKLKEKNIMNVEVSSVDEFQGREKKIIILSFVRSIRSGFTNNVQRLNVSLTRAQYQLYIICNVSCLYKDRELKELVKFYEQKKAIVNHQ
;
A
#
# COMPACT_ATOMS: atom_id res chain seq x y z
N MET A 1 10.26 10.91 1.52
CA MET A 1 8.78 10.87 1.51
C MET A 1 8.17 12.20 1.03
N HIS A 2 6.96 12.19 0.45
CA HIS A 2 6.14 13.38 0.18
C HIS A 2 5.51 13.88 1.50
N PRO A 3 5.50 15.20 1.82
CA PRO A 3 5.01 15.70 3.11
C PRO A 3 3.62 15.19 3.51
N ALA A 4 2.66 15.17 2.58
CA ALA A 4 1.31 14.66 2.83
C ALA A 4 1.24 13.18 3.25
N LEU A 5 2.20 12.33 2.87
CA LEU A 5 2.27 10.94 3.33
C LEU A 5 2.68 10.83 4.81
N ILE A 6 3.42 11.81 5.31
CA ILE A 6 3.90 11.87 6.70
C ILE A 6 2.77 12.29 7.65
N GLU A 7 1.75 13.01 7.16
CA GLU A 7 0.72 13.64 7.99
C GLU A 7 0.05 12.67 8.97
N TYR A 8 -0.45 11.53 8.48
CA TYR A 8 -1.11 10.54 9.34
C TYR A 8 -0.12 9.86 10.31
N PRO A 9 1.00 9.25 9.86
CA PRO A 9 1.97 8.65 10.77
C PRO A 9 2.51 9.61 11.83
N ASN A 10 2.82 10.86 11.44
CA ASN A 10 3.35 11.87 12.35
C ASN A 10 2.36 12.23 13.45
N LYS A 11 1.11 12.52 13.08
CA LYS A 11 0.05 12.80 14.05
C LYS A 11 -0.25 11.60 14.95
N ARG A 12 -0.24 10.39 14.40
CA ARG A 12 -0.69 9.18 15.10
C ARG A 12 0.38 8.55 15.99
N TYR A 13 1.65 8.63 15.61
CA TYR A 13 2.75 7.87 16.25
C TYR A 13 3.90 8.73 16.77
N TYR A 14 3.94 10.02 16.44
CA TYR A 14 5.05 10.91 16.78
C TYR A 14 4.60 12.26 17.33
N ASP A 15 3.35 12.37 17.80
CA ASP A 15 2.79 13.61 18.38
C ASP A 15 2.94 14.87 17.50
N GLY A 16 3.09 14.70 16.19
CA GLY A 16 3.25 15.79 15.24
C GLY A 16 4.66 16.39 15.16
N ILE A 17 5.66 15.84 15.84
CA ILE A 17 7.00 16.46 15.95
C ILE A 17 7.88 16.27 14.71
N ILE A 18 7.52 15.36 13.78
CA ILE A 18 8.32 15.11 12.58
C ILE A 18 8.11 16.23 11.56
N ASN A 19 9.20 16.88 11.19
CA ASN A 19 9.24 17.82 10.07
C ASN A 19 9.70 17.12 8.79
N SER A 20 9.07 17.44 7.65
CA SER A 20 9.53 16.93 6.36
C SER A 20 10.80 17.66 5.92
N GLY A 21 11.90 16.93 5.74
CA GLY A 21 13.13 17.48 5.16
C GLY A 21 13.06 17.69 3.63
N VAL A 22 11.90 17.45 3.00
CA VAL A 22 11.71 17.60 1.56
C VAL A 22 10.43 18.37 1.28
N GLU A 23 10.51 19.31 0.34
CA GLU A 23 9.35 20.06 -0.13
C GLU A 23 8.47 19.23 -1.09
N ALA A 24 7.18 19.55 -1.14
CA ALA A 24 6.26 18.94 -2.10
C ALA A 24 6.66 19.24 -3.56
N SER A 25 7.25 20.40 -3.82
CA SER A 25 7.79 20.84 -5.13
C SER A 25 8.77 19.83 -5.73
N ASN A 26 9.71 19.32 -4.92
CA ASN A 26 10.69 18.31 -5.33
C ASN A 26 10.04 16.98 -5.75
N ARG A 27 8.80 16.71 -5.32
CA ARG A 27 8.03 15.54 -5.75
C ARG A 27 7.31 15.77 -7.06
N LEU A 28 6.94 17.01 -7.39
CA LEU A 28 6.31 17.37 -8.66
C LEU A 28 7.23 17.19 -9.86
N LEU A 29 8.55 17.34 -9.69
CA LEU A 29 9.53 17.12 -10.77
C LEU A 29 9.49 15.67 -11.27
N TRP A 30 9.55 14.72 -10.35
CA TRP A 30 9.49 13.29 -10.68
C TRP A 30 8.18 12.91 -11.40
N LEU A 31 7.06 13.53 -11.02
CA LEU A 31 5.78 13.29 -11.70
C LEU A 31 5.82 13.69 -13.18
N ARG A 32 6.41 14.86 -13.46
CA ARG A 32 6.57 15.38 -14.83
C ARG A 32 7.44 14.46 -15.67
N GLU A 33 8.58 14.05 -15.13
CA GLU A 33 9.52 13.16 -15.81
C GLU A 33 8.92 11.79 -16.12
N THR A 34 8.13 11.25 -15.19
CA THR A 34 7.51 9.93 -15.37
C THR A 34 6.20 9.97 -16.16
N LYS A 35 5.70 11.16 -16.49
CA LYS A 35 4.34 11.42 -16.96
C LYS A 35 3.27 10.81 -16.04
N THR A 36 3.62 10.54 -14.79
CA THR A 36 2.68 10.04 -13.79
C THR A 36 1.99 11.20 -13.10
N GLN A 37 0.91 10.88 -12.40
CA GLN A 37 0.17 11.84 -11.60
C GLN A 37 0.03 11.28 -10.19
N ILE A 38 -0.03 12.18 -9.20
CA ILE A 38 -0.47 11.81 -7.86
C ILE A 38 -1.90 11.30 -8.01
N VAL A 39 -2.20 10.14 -7.43
CA VAL A 39 -3.57 9.62 -7.46
C VAL A 39 -4.06 9.41 -6.03
N PRO A 40 -5.12 10.11 -5.61
CA PRO A 40 -5.80 11.21 -6.31
C PRO A 40 -4.93 12.49 -6.41
N ASP A 41 -5.21 13.38 -7.37
CA ASP A 41 -4.36 14.55 -7.72
C ASP A 41 -4.02 15.48 -6.52
N HIS A 42 -4.84 15.47 -5.47
CA HIS A 42 -4.68 16.30 -4.26
C HIS A 42 -4.04 15.56 -3.07
N PHE A 43 -3.82 14.25 -3.15
CA PHE A 43 -3.26 13.47 -2.04
C PHE A 43 -2.48 12.25 -2.55
N PRO A 44 -1.17 12.12 -2.25
CA PRO A 44 -0.28 11.07 -2.77
C PRO A 44 -0.51 9.68 -2.19
N SER A 45 -1.72 9.40 -1.73
CA SER A 45 -2.10 8.05 -1.36
C SER A 45 -3.55 7.75 -1.67
N GLN A 46 -3.83 6.52 -2.09
CA GLN A 46 -5.19 6.07 -2.37
C GLN A 46 -5.45 4.74 -1.69
N MET A 47 -6.61 4.62 -1.05
CA MET A 47 -7.13 3.37 -0.51
C MET A 47 -8.13 2.77 -1.52
N ILE A 48 -7.82 1.58 -2.01
CA ILE A 48 -8.63 0.81 -2.95
C ILE A 48 -9.39 -0.24 -2.14
N ASN A 49 -10.68 0.01 -1.95
CA ASN A 49 -11.59 -0.89 -1.26
C ASN A 49 -11.95 -2.09 -2.16
N VAL A 50 -11.71 -3.31 -1.66
CA VAL A 50 -12.00 -4.57 -2.34
C VAL A 50 -13.04 -5.36 -1.51
N PRO A 51 -14.33 -4.96 -1.54
CA PRO A 51 -15.35 -5.52 -0.66
C PRO A 51 -15.68 -6.98 -0.96
N ASN A 52 -15.55 -7.40 -2.23
CA ASN A 52 -15.83 -8.75 -2.72
C ASN A 52 -14.63 -9.70 -2.60
N GLY A 53 -13.52 -9.23 -2.02
CA GLY A 53 -12.35 -10.05 -1.75
C GLY A 53 -12.50 -10.80 -0.44
N HIS A 54 -12.28 -12.10 -0.46
CA HIS A 54 -12.33 -12.95 0.73
C HIS A 54 -10.94 -13.48 1.10
N GLU A 55 -10.63 -13.43 2.40
CA GLU A 55 -9.45 -14.10 2.93
C GLU A 55 -9.62 -15.62 2.80
N GLU A 56 -8.59 -16.27 2.28
CA GLU A 56 -8.49 -17.72 2.17
C GLU A 56 -7.23 -18.19 2.92
N GLN A 57 -7.26 -19.43 3.36
CA GLN A 57 -6.13 -20.11 4.00
C GLN A 57 -6.00 -21.50 3.39
N SER A 58 -4.79 -21.92 3.04
CA SER A 58 -4.57 -23.28 2.55
C SER A 58 -4.58 -24.27 3.71
N SER A 59 -4.97 -25.52 3.45
CA SER A 59 -4.94 -26.58 4.47
C SER A 59 -3.54 -26.87 5.03
N GLN A 60 -2.49 -26.45 4.32
CA GLN A 60 -1.09 -26.70 4.65
C GLN A 60 -0.37 -25.49 5.25
N SER A 61 -1.04 -24.34 5.42
CA SER A 61 -0.43 -23.11 5.93
C SER A 61 -1.31 -22.40 6.94
N THR A 62 -0.69 -21.72 7.90
CA THR A 62 -1.36 -20.79 8.83
C THR A 62 -1.45 -19.37 8.27
N SER A 63 -0.93 -19.12 7.07
CA SER A 63 -0.96 -17.79 6.44
C SER A 63 -2.20 -17.60 5.58
N PHE A 64 -2.66 -16.35 5.54
CA PHE A 64 -3.78 -15.93 4.69
C PHE A 64 -3.32 -15.43 3.31
N PHE A 65 -4.22 -15.48 2.35
CA PHE A 65 -4.11 -14.79 1.06
C PHE A 65 -5.50 -14.34 0.60
N ASN A 66 -5.56 -13.43 -0.36
CA ASN A 66 -6.79 -12.91 -0.93
C ASN A 66 -6.59 -12.74 -2.43
N LYS A 67 -7.21 -13.61 -3.22
CA LYS A 67 -7.05 -13.65 -4.67
C LYS A 67 -7.51 -12.36 -5.34
N LYS A 68 -8.59 -11.74 -4.85
CA LYS A 68 -9.13 -10.50 -5.42
C LYS A 68 -8.21 -9.32 -5.14
N GLU A 69 -7.71 -9.19 -3.91
CA GLU A 69 -6.70 -8.17 -3.62
C GLU A 69 -5.40 -8.38 -4.42
N CYS A 70 -4.99 -9.63 -4.64
CA CYS A 70 -3.86 -9.94 -5.50
C CYS A 70 -4.13 -9.49 -6.95
N GLU A 71 -5.29 -9.81 -7.52
CA GLU A 71 -5.68 -9.37 -8.85
C GLU A 71 -5.62 -7.83 -8.99
N VAL A 72 -6.20 -7.11 -8.03
CA VAL A 72 -6.14 -5.64 -7.98
C VAL A 72 -4.69 -5.13 -7.93
N THR A 73 -3.87 -5.76 -7.09
CA THR A 73 -2.44 -5.43 -6.96
C THR A 73 -1.72 -5.57 -8.29
N ILE A 74 -1.90 -6.71 -8.96
CA ILE A 74 -1.24 -7.02 -10.23
C ILE A 74 -1.71 -6.10 -11.36
N ASN A 75 -3.01 -5.82 -11.43
CA ASN A 75 -3.58 -4.88 -12.39
C ASN A 75 -3.04 -3.46 -12.18
N LEU A 76 -2.90 -3.03 -10.93
CA LEU A 76 -2.29 -1.74 -10.59
C LEU A 76 -0.83 -1.68 -11.01
N VAL A 77 -0.02 -2.71 -10.71
CA VAL A 77 1.37 -2.80 -11.16
C VAL A 77 1.44 -2.70 -12.69
N GLY A 78 0.64 -3.49 -13.41
CA GLY A 78 0.60 -3.46 -14.88
C GLY A 78 0.23 -2.08 -15.43
N LYS A 79 -0.75 -1.40 -14.81
CA LYS A 79 -1.10 -0.01 -15.17
C LYS A 79 0.07 0.94 -14.93
N LEU A 80 0.76 0.82 -13.79
CA LEU A 80 1.88 1.69 -13.45
C LEU A 80 3.02 1.55 -14.47
N LEU A 81 3.37 0.32 -14.84
CA LEU A 81 4.45 0.02 -15.79
C LEU A 81 4.09 0.37 -17.24
N ASN A 82 2.84 0.15 -17.65
CA ASN A 82 2.44 0.30 -19.06
C ASN A 82 1.97 1.72 -19.41
N THR A 83 1.45 2.48 -18.45
CA THR A 83 0.92 3.83 -18.69
C THR A 83 1.93 4.93 -18.40
N TYR A 84 2.88 4.71 -17.49
CA TYR A 84 3.80 5.72 -17.01
C TYR A 84 5.25 5.27 -17.20
N HIS A 85 6.22 6.18 -17.13
CA HIS A 85 7.65 5.83 -17.18
C HIS A 85 8.13 5.38 -15.78
N ILE A 86 7.41 4.43 -15.20
CA ILE A 86 7.73 3.79 -13.92
C ILE A 86 8.39 2.46 -14.26
N THR A 87 9.53 2.17 -13.62
CA THR A 87 10.19 0.87 -13.78
C THR A 87 9.78 -0.09 -12.67
N GLU A 88 10.07 -1.37 -12.85
CA GLU A 88 9.79 -2.40 -11.85
C GLU A 88 10.49 -2.11 -10.51
N GLU A 89 11.72 -1.60 -10.57
CA GLU A 89 12.53 -1.27 -9.40
C GLU A 89 11.98 -0.10 -8.60
N ASP A 90 11.13 0.74 -9.20
CA ASP A 90 10.47 1.87 -8.52
C ASP A 90 9.32 1.42 -7.61
N ILE A 91 8.83 0.19 -7.77
CA ILE A 91 7.66 -0.35 -7.09
C ILE A 91 8.07 -1.33 -5.98
N GLY A 92 7.51 -1.14 -4.79
CA GLY A 92 7.53 -2.12 -3.71
C GLY A 92 6.13 -2.56 -3.32
N ILE A 93 5.94 -3.84 -3.06
CA ILE A 93 4.69 -4.42 -2.57
C ILE A 93 4.93 -4.98 -1.18
N ILE A 94 4.13 -4.52 -0.22
CA ILE A 94 4.22 -4.94 1.17
C ILE A 94 2.93 -5.68 1.53
N THR A 95 3.09 -6.86 2.13
CA THR A 95 1.95 -7.59 2.69
C THR A 95 2.36 -8.35 3.96
N PRO A 96 1.53 -8.37 5.02
CA PRO A 96 1.88 -9.07 6.25
C PRO A 96 1.82 -10.59 6.16
N TYR A 97 1.21 -11.15 5.12
CA TYR A 97 0.95 -12.58 5.04
C TYR A 97 1.85 -13.23 3.98
N GLY A 98 2.61 -14.26 4.42
CA GLY A 98 3.51 -15.01 3.53
C GLY A 98 2.79 -15.67 2.35
N GLY A 99 1.57 -16.16 2.57
CA GLY A 99 0.69 -16.70 1.53
C GLY A 99 0.37 -15.66 0.44
N GLN A 100 -0.01 -14.45 0.83
CA GLN A 100 -0.23 -13.35 -0.12
C GLN A 100 1.06 -12.96 -0.84
N LYS A 101 2.18 -12.87 -0.12
CA LYS A 101 3.50 -12.58 -0.72
C LYS A 101 3.84 -13.58 -1.83
N HIS A 102 3.66 -14.87 -1.56
CA HIS A 102 3.92 -15.93 -2.53
C HIS A 102 2.96 -15.84 -3.73
N LEU A 103 1.67 -15.64 -3.48
CA LEU A 103 0.66 -15.50 -4.51
C LEU A 103 0.95 -14.33 -5.47
N ILE A 104 1.30 -13.16 -4.93
CA ILE A 104 1.65 -11.97 -5.72
C ILE A 104 2.91 -12.24 -6.55
N ARG A 105 3.98 -12.79 -5.95
CA ARG A 105 5.22 -13.10 -6.67
C ARG A 105 5.00 -14.05 -7.84
N ASN A 106 4.19 -15.10 -7.64
CA ASN A 106 3.87 -16.04 -8.72
C ASN A 106 3.11 -15.34 -9.85
N LYS A 107 2.13 -14.48 -9.52
CA LYS A 107 1.36 -13.73 -10.52
C LYS A 107 2.19 -12.69 -11.28
N LEU A 108 3.16 -12.05 -10.64
CA LEU A 108 4.12 -11.16 -11.31
C LEU A 108 4.99 -11.94 -12.30
N LYS A 109 5.51 -13.11 -11.87
CA LYS A 109 6.31 -13.99 -12.72
C LYS A 109 5.52 -14.50 -13.94
N GLU A 110 4.25 -14.88 -13.78
CA GLU A 110 3.36 -15.25 -14.88
C GLU A 110 3.20 -14.11 -15.93
N LYS A 111 3.37 -12.85 -15.52
CA LYS A 111 3.34 -11.68 -16.39
C LYS A 111 4.71 -11.22 -16.86
N ASN A 112 5.78 -11.98 -16.61
CA ASN A 112 7.17 -11.63 -16.88
C ASN A 112 7.65 -10.33 -16.18
N ILE A 113 7.06 -10.01 -15.03
CA ILE A 113 7.50 -8.90 -14.16
C ILE A 113 8.37 -9.50 -13.06
N MET A 114 9.66 -9.16 -13.03
CA MET A 114 10.68 -9.92 -12.28
C MET A 114 11.37 -9.12 -11.17
N ASN A 115 11.44 -7.80 -11.32
CA ASN A 115 12.22 -6.89 -10.49
C ASN A 115 11.35 -6.07 -9.50
N VAL A 116 10.02 -6.20 -9.57
CA VAL A 116 9.13 -5.61 -8.55
C VAL A 116 9.36 -6.32 -7.22
N GLU A 117 9.71 -5.53 -6.22
CA GLU A 117 10.02 -6.07 -4.90
C GLU A 117 8.74 -6.41 -4.15
N VAL A 118 8.60 -7.65 -3.67
CA VAL A 118 7.46 -8.08 -2.84
C VAL A 118 7.99 -8.59 -1.51
N SER A 119 7.59 -8.04 -0.38
CA SER A 119 8.14 -8.41 0.93
C SER A 119 7.11 -8.36 2.05
N SER A 120 7.43 -8.98 3.18
CA SER A 120 6.74 -8.68 4.43
C SER A 120 7.16 -7.31 4.98
N VAL A 121 6.42 -6.79 5.96
CA VAL A 121 6.78 -5.53 6.63
C VAL A 121 8.16 -5.60 7.25
N ASP A 122 8.44 -6.69 7.98
CA ASP A 122 9.71 -6.87 8.70
C ASP A 122 10.89 -6.96 7.71
N GLU A 123 10.71 -7.65 6.59
CA GLU A 123 11.70 -7.73 5.51
C GLU A 123 11.95 -6.36 4.86
N PHE A 124 10.95 -5.47 4.81
CA PHE A 124 11.05 -4.16 4.15
C PHE A 124 11.62 -3.05 5.05
N GLN A 125 11.91 -3.34 6.33
CA GLN A 125 12.40 -2.34 7.27
C GLN A 125 13.71 -1.69 6.79
N GLY A 126 13.79 -0.36 6.90
CA GLY A 126 14.97 0.42 6.50
C GLY A 126 15.11 0.66 4.99
N ARG A 127 14.21 0.10 4.17
CA ARG A 127 14.18 0.28 2.72
C ARG A 127 13.03 1.22 2.33
N GLU A 128 13.14 1.86 1.17
CA GLU A 128 12.12 2.75 0.62
C GLU A 128 12.00 2.51 -0.89
N LYS A 129 10.81 2.78 -1.45
CA LYS A 129 10.55 2.75 -2.90
C LYS A 129 9.81 4.00 -3.34
N LYS A 130 9.86 4.29 -4.63
CA LYS A 130 9.12 5.45 -5.17
C LYS A 130 7.62 5.27 -4.95
N ILE A 131 7.13 4.06 -5.25
CA ILE A 131 5.74 3.66 -5.06
C ILE A 131 5.68 2.45 -4.14
N ILE A 132 4.78 2.49 -3.15
CA ILE A 132 4.45 1.32 -2.33
C ILE A 132 3.00 0.92 -2.56
N ILE A 133 2.77 -0.39 -2.70
CA ILE A 133 1.45 -1.01 -2.67
C ILE A 133 1.36 -1.88 -1.41
N LEU A 134 0.48 -1.53 -0.49
CA LEU A 134 0.24 -2.24 0.76
C LEU A 134 -1.04 -3.07 0.65
N SER A 135 -0.93 -4.41 0.65
CA SER A 135 -2.10 -5.32 0.62
C SER A 135 -2.38 -5.89 2.02
N PHE A 136 -3.58 -5.59 2.53
CA PHE A 136 -4.02 -5.97 3.88
C PHE A 136 -4.57 -7.39 3.99
N VAL A 137 -5.09 -7.97 2.90
CA VAL A 137 -5.57 -9.35 2.74
C VAL A 137 -6.87 -9.67 3.48
N ARG A 138 -6.96 -9.27 4.75
CA ARG A 138 -8.05 -9.66 5.66
C ARG A 138 -9.36 -8.98 5.30
N SER A 139 -10.44 -9.76 5.28
CA SER A 139 -11.80 -9.30 4.98
C SER A 139 -12.80 -9.52 6.13
N ILE A 140 -12.44 -10.30 7.16
CA ILE A 140 -13.35 -10.59 8.29
C ILE A 140 -12.92 -9.82 9.55
N ARG A 141 -11.67 -10.01 9.97
CA ARG A 141 -11.06 -9.36 11.13
C ARG A 141 -9.61 -9.00 10.79
N SER A 142 -9.20 -7.79 11.15
CA SER A 142 -7.80 -7.38 11.09
C SER A 142 -6.92 -8.33 11.92
N GLY A 143 -5.88 -8.89 11.31
CA GLY A 143 -4.78 -9.56 12.02
C GLY A 143 -3.47 -8.75 11.98
N PHE A 144 -3.46 -7.64 11.25
CA PHE A 144 -2.28 -6.82 10.99
C PHE A 144 -1.91 -5.88 12.15
N THR A 145 -2.90 -5.53 12.98
CA THR A 145 -2.89 -4.38 13.89
C THR A 145 -2.37 -4.66 15.29
N ASN A 146 -2.09 -5.93 15.60
CA ASN A 146 -1.46 -6.26 16.88
C ASN A 146 -0.04 -5.67 17.02
N ASN A 147 0.51 -5.07 15.95
CA ASN A 147 1.75 -4.32 16.01
C ASN A 147 1.62 -2.98 15.27
N VAL A 148 1.41 -1.92 16.05
CA VAL A 148 1.30 -0.53 15.59
C VAL A 148 2.57 -0.06 14.86
N GLN A 149 3.74 -0.57 15.26
CA GLN A 149 5.02 -0.23 14.64
C GLN A 149 5.10 -0.76 13.21
N ARG A 150 4.56 -1.97 12.94
CA ARG A 150 4.49 -2.52 11.58
C ARG A 150 3.61 -1.69 10.65
N LEU A 151 2.48 -1.19 11.14
CA LEU A 151 1.63 -0.30 10.37
C LEU A 151 2.36 1.01 10.05
N ASN A 152 2.99 1.63 11.04
CA ASN A 152 3.79 2.84 10.84
C ASN A 152 4.92 2.63 9.82
N VAL A 153 5.69 1.55 9.96
CA VAL A 153 6.73 1.17 9.00
C VAL A 153 6.14 1.08 7.60
N SER A 154 5.06 0.32 7.42
CA SER A 154 4.43 0.10 6.10
C SER A 154 3.94 1.39 5.44
N LEU A 155 3.31 2.28 6.21
CA LEU A 155 2.82 3.57 5.72
C LEU A 155 3.97 4.53 5.37
N THR A 156 5.15 4.33 5.97
CA THR A 156 6.31 5.21 5.80
C THR A 156 7.36 4.68 4.81
N ARG A 157 7.04 3.70 3.97
CA ARG A 157 8.00 3.16 2.97
C ARG A 157 7.96 3.88 1.62
N ALA A 158 6.89 4.65 1.35
CA ALA A 158 6.67 5.30 0.05
C ALA A 158 7.35 6.67 -0.03
N GLN A 159 8.10 6.92 -1.11
CA GLN A 159 8.69 8.23 -1.34
C GLN A 159 7.74 9.20 -2.04
N TYR A 160 6.97 8.72 -3.03
CA TYR A 160 6.10 9.55 -3.87
C TYR A 160 4.63 9.16 -3.73
N GLN A 161 4.29 7.86 -3.82
CA GLN A 161 2.89 7.43 -3.87
C GLN A 161 2.68 6.14 -3.07
N LEU A 162 1.60 6.09 -2.29
CA LEU A 162 1.19 4.91 -1.52
C LEU A 162 -0.19 4.43 -1.97
N TYR A 163 -0.31 3.17 -2.34
CA TYR A 163 -1.61 2.52 -2.56
C TYR A 163 -1.89 1.54 -1.42
N ILE A 164 -3.08 1.60 -0.86
CA ILE A 164 -3.54 0.66 0.17
C ILE A 164 -4.67 -0.17 -0.42
N ILE A 165 -4.47 -1.48 -0.53
CA ILE A 165 -5.46 -2.44 -1.01
C ILE A 165 -6.02 -3.16 0.21
N CYS A 166 -7.32 -3.05 0.43
CA CYS A 166 -7.95 -3.60 1.64
C CYS A 166 -9.45 -3.79 1.48
N ASN A 167 -10.05 -4.54 2.40
CA ASN A 167 -11.49 -4.47 2.68
C ASN A 167 -11.76 -3.38 3.73
N VAL A 168 -12.38 -2.26 3.32
CA VAL A 168 -12.63 -1.11 4.20
C VAL A 168 -13.52 -1.47 5.39
N SER A 169 -14.56 -2.28 5.17
CA SER A 169 -15.46 -2.74 6.22
C SER A 169 -14.76 -3.60 7.27
N CYS A 170 -13.74 -4.37 6.86
CA CYS A 170 -12.89 -5.12 7.77
C CYS A 170 -12.01 -4.19 8.62
N LEU A 171 -11.34 -3.22 7.99
CA LEU A 171 -10.48 -2.27 8.71
C LEU A 171 -11.28 -1.39 9.69
N TYR A 172 -12.52 -1.06 9.35
CA TYR A 172 -13.42 -0.26 10.21
C TYR A 172 -13.74 -0.91 11.55
N LYS A 173 -13.69 -2.24 11.63
CA LYS A 173 -13.95 -3.00 12.87
C LYS A 173 -12.74 -2.97 13.81
N ASP A 174 -11.58 -2.57 13.32
CA ASP A 174 -10.36 -2.45 14.10
C ASP A 174 -10.21 -1.04 14.68
N ARG A 175 -9.92 -0.95 15.98
CA ARG A 175 -9.80 0.35 16.66
C ARG A 175 -8.68 1.23 16.07
N GLU A 176 -7.55 0.63 15.72
CA GLU A 176 -6.39 1.36 15.20
C GLU A 176 -6.56 1.73 13.73
N LEU A 177 -7.05 0.80 12.91
CA LEU A 177 -7.22 1.08 11.47
C LEU A 177 -8.45 1.92 11.17
N LYS A 178 -9.46 1.94 12.04
CA LYS A 178 -10.61 2.83 11.87
C LYS A 178 -10.19 4.30 11.73
N GLU A 179 -9.19 4.75 12.48
CA GLU A 179 -8.70 6.13 12.36
C GLU A 179 -7.93 6.36 11.05
N LEU A 180 -7.23 5.35 10.54
CA LEU A 180 -6.63 5.38 9.21
C LEU A 180 -7.71 5.50 8.13
N VAL A 181 -8.77 4.70 8.21
CA VAL A 181 -9.88 4.76 7.23
C VAL A 181 -10.55 6.14 7.24
N LYS A 182 -10.91 6.66 8.42
CA LYS A 182 -11.48 8.01 8.56
C LYS A 182 -10.57 9.09 7.97
N PHE A 183 -9.26 8.97 8.15
CA PHE A 183 -8.31 9.91 7.56
C PHE A 183 -8.38 9.88 6.02
N TYR A 184 -8.42 8.70 5.41
CA TYR A 184 -8.56 8.59 3.94
C TYR A 184 -9.93 9.06 3.43
N GLU A 185 -11.00 8.91 4.21
CA GLU A 185 -12.32 9.49 3.89
C GLU A 185 -12.28 11.01 3.88
N GLN A 186 -11.67 11.63 4.90
CA GLN A 186 -11.51 13.09 4.98
C GLN A 186 -10.68 13.62 3.80
N LYS A 187 -9.66 12.88 3.38
CA LYS A 187 -8.86 13.18 2.20
C LYS A 187 -9.58 12.84 0.88
N LYS A 188 -10.81 12.31 0.89
CA LYS A 188 -11.53 11.84 -0.32
C LYS A 188 -10.67 10.91 -1.18
N ALA A 189 -9.94 10.02 -0.52
CA ALA A 189 -8.90 9.18 -1.12
C ALA A 189 -9.25 7.69 -1.09
N ILE A 190 -10.52 7.35 -0.89
CA ILE A 190 -11.03 5.97 -0.97
C ILE A 190 -11.76 5.78 -2.30
N VAL A 191 -11.42 4.71 -3.01
CA VAL A 191 -12.10 4.27 -4.24
C VAL A 191 -12.56 2.83 -4.09
N ASN A 192 -13.72 2.51 -4.66
CA ASN A 192 -14.25 1.15 -4.65
C ASN A 192 -13.82 0.40 -5.91
N HIS A 193 -13.19 -0.75 -5.75
CA HIS A 193 -12.99 -1.71 -6.83
C HIS A 193 -14.24 -2.60 -6.92
N GLN A 194 -14.92 -2.53 -8.06
CA GLN A 194 -16.09 -3.37 -8.36
C GLN A 194 -15.67 -4.73 -8.91
#